data_AF-A0A183TYK3-F1
#
_entry.id   AF-A0A183TYK3-F1
#
_cell.length_a   1.000
_cell.length_b   1.000
_cell.length_c   1.000
_cell.angle_alpha   90.00
_cell.angle_beta   90.00
_cell.angle_gamma   90.00
#
_symmetry.space_group_name_H-M   'P 1'
#
loop_
_entity.id
_entity.type
_entity.pdbx_description
1 polymer ?
#
loop_
_entity_poly.entity_id
_entity_poly.type
_entity_poly.pdbx_seq_one_letter_code
_entity_poly.pdbx_strand_id
1 'polypeptide(L)'
;MLNITAIVLLSIMAFVIWYVIWYYGNVRRYPPGPMPIPFFGNVLQLRRYNTHKQFEEIADKWGPVYTIFIPLPTVIITGLEEMREALLKKGSFTIKGFSMIL
;
A
#
# COMPACT_ATOMS: atom_id res chain seq x y z
N MET A 1 -35.53 9.60 24.90
CA MET A 1 -35.03 8.21 24.88
C MET A 1 -34.17 8.06 23.64
N LEU A 2 -32.89 7.69 23.76
CA LEU A 2 -32.04 7.47 22.58
C LEU A 2 -32.58 6.24 21.83
N ASN A 3 -32.95 6.44 20.56
CA ASN A 3 -33.50 5.37 19.73
C ASN A 3 -32.41 4.31 19.49
N ILE A 4 -32.75 3.03 19.69
CA ILE A 4 -31.82 1.91 19.52
C ILE A 4 -31.16 1.94 18.12
N THR A 5 -31.91 2.33 17.09
CA THR A 5 -31.41 2.53 15.73
C THR A 5 -30.28 3.56 15.64
N ALA A 6 -30.39 4.67 16.37
CA ALA A 6 -29.36 5.70 16.41
C ALA A 6 -28.08 5.19 17.10
N ILE A 7 -28.22 4.41 18.17
CA ILE A 7 -27.08 3.81 18.88
C ILE A 7 -26.32 2.84 17.98
N VAL A 8 -27.04 2.01 17.21
CA VAL A 8 -26.43 1.06 16.26
C VAL A 8 -25.72 1.79 15.12
N LEU A 9 -26.30 2.86 14.58
CA LEU A 9 -25.64 3.64 13.52
C LEU A 9 -24.36 4.31 14.04
N LEU A 10 -24.39 4.86 15.25
CA LEU A 10 -23.21 5.49 15.86
C LEU A 10 -22.10 4.49 16.16
N SER A 11 -22.44 3.27 16.61
CA SER A 11 -21.44 2.23 16.89
C SER A 11 -20.75 1.75 15.61
N ILE A 12 -21.51 1.56 14.53
CA ILE A 12 -20.96 1.22 13.21
C ILE A 12 -20.03 2.33 12.72
N MET A 13 -20.47 3.59 12.81
CA MET A 13 -19.66 4.73 12.39
C MET A 13 -18.35 4.83 13.18
N ALA A 14 -18.41 4.66 14.51
CA ALA A 14 -17.23 4.66 15.37
C ALA A 14 -16.26 3.51 15.01
N PHE A 15 -16.79 2.32 14.73
CA PHE A 15 -15.99 1.17 14.32
C PHE A 15 -15.29 1.41 12.98
N VAL A 16 -15.99 2.00 12.00
CA VAL A 16 -15.41 2.34 10.68
C VAL A 16 -14.29 3.38 10.85
N ILE A 17 -14.50 4.43 11.65
CA ILE A 17 -13.47 5.44 11.92
C ILE A 17 -12.24 4.80 12.56
N TRP A 18 -12.44 3.98 13.59
CA TRP A 18 -11.36 3.26 14.27
C TRP A 18 -10.58 2.35 13.31
N TYR A 19 -11.28 1.58 12.48
CA TYR A 19 -10.67 0.73 11.46
C TYR A 19 -9.84 1.53 10.46
N VAL A 20 -10.35 2.66 9.99
CA VAL A 20 -9.64 3.54 9.03
C VAL A 20 -8.37 4.13 9.63
N ILE A 21 -8.42 4.59 10.89
CA ILE A 21 -7.24 5.11 11.61
C ILE A 21 -6.20 4.00 11.76
N TRP A 22 -6.62 2.81 12.19
CA TRP A 22 -5.74 1.65 12.33
C TRP A 22 -5.08 1.26 11.00
N TYR A 23 -5.88 1.21 9.92
CA TYR A 23 -5.42 0.87 8.58
C TYR A 23 -4.34 1.85 8.09
N TYR A 24 -4.60 3.16 8.14
CA TYR A 24 -3.63 4.16 7.69
C TYR A 24 -2.41 4.26 8.61
N GLY A 25 -2.55 3.93 9.90
CA GLY A 25 -1.41 3.77 10.80
C GLY A 25 -0.46 2.67 10.36
N ASN A 26 -0.99 1.55 9.86
CA ASN A 26 -0.16 0.47 9.31
C ASN A 26 0.49 0.85 7.97
N VAL A 27 -0.25 1.53 7.08
CA VAL A 27 0.26 1.99 5.78
C VAL A 27 1.47 2.92 5.92
N ARG A 28 1.47 3.82 6.92
CA ARG A 28 2.57 4.77 7.18
C ARG A 28 3.91 4.13 7.57
N ARG A 29 3.93 2.82 7.87
CA ARG A 29 5.18 2.09 8.20
C ARG A 29 5.99 1.72 6.97
N TYR A 30 5.39 1.82 5.79
CA TYR A 30 6.02 1.46 4.52
C TYR A 30 6.60 2.71 3.84
N PRO A 31 7.56 2.53 2.90
CA PRO A 31 8.02 3.61 2.03
C PRO A 31 6.86 4.38 1.38
N PRO A 32 7.04 5.67 1.08
CA PRO A 32 6.00 6.49 0.49
C PRO A 32 5.52 5.91 -0.84
N GLY A 33 4.25 6.11 -1.16
CA GLY A 33 3.63 5.54 -2.35
C GLY A 33 2.18 6.00 -2.51
N PRO A 34 1.53 5.60 -3.61
CA PRO A 34 0.13 5.94 -3.85
C PRO A 34 -0.75 5.45 -2.67
N MET A 35 -1.58 6.35 -2.15
CA MET A 35 -2.38 6.06 -0.96
C MET A 35 -3.40 4.96 -1.26
N PRO A 36 -3.36 3.83 -0.53
CA PRO A 36 -4.24 2.72 -0.77
C PRO A 36 -5.65 3.00 -0.23
N ILE A 37 -6.64 2.45 -0.92
CA ILE A 37 -8.04 2.49 -0.49
C ILE A 37 -8.25 1.34 0.51
N PRO A 38 -8.92 1.56 1.66
CA PRO A 38 -9.27 0.49 2.58
C PRO A 38 -9.97 -0.67 1.84
N PHE A 39 -9.66 -1.91 2.21
CA PHE A 39 -10.12 -3.17 1.58
C PHE A 39 -9.58 -3.47 0.17
N PHE A 40 -9.45 -2.50 -0.73
CA PHE A 40 -9.05 -2.73 -2.13
C PHE A 40 -7.56 -2.48 -2.42
N GLY A 41 -6.87 -1.73 -1.56
CA GLY A 41 -5.51 -1.28 -1.83
C GLY A 41 -5.46 -0.29 -3.00
N ASN A 42 -4.43 -0.41 -3.83
CA ASN A 42 -4.23 0.38 -5.05
C ASN A 42 -4.76 -0.31 -6.31
N VAL A 43 -5.47 -1.44 -6.20
CA VAL A 43 -5.98 -2.22 -7.34
C VAL A 43 -6.86 -1.37 -8.27
N LEU A 44 -7.68 -0.47 -7.72
CA LEU A 44 -8.53 0.44 -8.51
C LEU A 44 -7.74 1.56 -9.18
N GLN A 45 -6.57 1.92 -8.64
CA GLN A 45 -5.70 2.96 -9.19
C GLN A 45 -4.78 2.42 -10.29
N LEU A 46 -4.44 1.13 -10.21
CA LEU A 46 -3.69 0.43 -11.25
C LEU A 46 -4.61 0.11 -12.43
N ARG A 47 -4.43 0.81 -13.56
CA ARG A 47 -5.15 0.48 -14.79
C ARG A 47 -4.58 -0.84 -15.33
N ARG A 48 -5.44 -1.75 -15.80
CA ARG A 48 -5.02 -3.07 -16.34
C ARG A 48 -4.17 -2.99 -17.62
N TYR A 49 -4.10 -1.82 -18.26
CA TYR A 49 -3.38 -1.60 -19.52
C TYR A 49 -2.11 -0.79 -19.26
N ASN A 50 -0.97 -1.25 -19.80
CA ASN A 50 0.35 -0.62 -19.66
C ASN A 50 0.86 -0.48 -18.21
N THR A 51 0.84 -1.57 -17.45
CA THR A 51 1.33 -1.59 -16.06
C THR A 51 2.79 -1.12 -15.95
N HIS A 52 3.64 -1.44 -16.93
CA HIS A 52 5.04 -1.01 -16.98
C HIS A 52 5.18 0.53 -16.98
N LYS A 53 4.45 1.24 -17.86
CA LYS A 53 4.46 2.71 -17.91
C LYS A 53 3.90 3.32 -16.63
N GLN A 54 2.88 2.71 -16.05
CA GLN A 54 2.33 3.20 -14.78
C GLN A 54 3.33 3.09 -13.64
N PHE A 55 4.11 2.01 -13.57
CA PHE A 55 5.15 1.89 -12.55
C PHE A 55 6.28 2.90 -12.77
N GLU A 56 6.59 3.25 -14.01
CA GLU A 56 7.53 4.32 -14.35
C GLU A 56 6.99 5.69 -13.92
N GLU A 57 5.74 6.03 -14.26
CA GLU A 57 5.08 7.27 -13.82
C GLU A 57 4.98 7.38 -12.28
N ILE A 58 4.74 6.26 -11.59
CA ILE A 58 4.71 6.20 -10.12
C ILE A 58 6.13 6.40 -9.56
N ALA A 59 7.14 5.81 -10.18
CA ALA A 59 8.54 6.00 -9.79
C ALA A 59 8.98 7.46 -9.97
N ASP A 60 8.59 8.12 -11.06
CA ASP A 60 8.88 9.54 -11.28
C ASP A 60 8.28 10.43 -10.19
N LYS A 61 7.11 10.05 -9.67
CA LYS A 61 6.39 10.82 -8.65
C LYS A 61 6.88 10.56 -7.22
N TRP A 62 7.17 9.30 -6.88
CA TRP A 62 7.47 8.88 -5.50
C TRP A 62 8.94 8.54 -5.26
N GLY A 63 9.74 8.46 -6.33
CA GLY A 63 11.14 8.10 -6.31
C GLY A 63 11.40 6.62 -6.60
N PRO A 64 12.68 6.21 -6.60
CA PRO A 64 13.12 4.88 -7.01
C PRO A 64 12.69 3.74 -6.07
N VAL A 65 12.13 4.06 -4.89
CA VAL A 65 11.63 3.10 -3.90
C VAL A 65 10.26 3.54 -3.42
N TYR A 66 9.22 2.76 -3.72
CA TYR A 66 7.84 3.10 -3.36
C TYR A 66 6.99 1.86 -3.03
N THR A 67 5.88 2.05 -2.31
CA THR A 67 4.98 0.95 -1.93
C THR A 67 3.66 0.98 -2.70
N ILE A 68 3.22 -0.17 -3.19
CA ILE A 68 1.88 -0.39 -3.75
C ILE A 68 1.20 -1.54 -3.01
N PHE A 69 -0.07 -1.36 -2.68
CA PHE A 69 -0.90 -2.34 -1.98
C PHE A 69 -1.75 -3.12 -2.98
N ILE A 70 -1.38 -4.38 -3.26
CA ILE A 70 -2.10 -5.28 -4.16
C ILE A 70 -2.37 -6.58 -3.38
N PRO A 71 -3.59 -6.75 -2.85
CA PRO A 71 -3.95 -7.24 -1.51
C PRO A 71 -2.95 -7.11 -0.34
N LEU A 72 -1.65 -7.26 -0.58
CA LEU A 72 -0.55 -7.12 0.36
C LEU A 72 0.35 -5.93 -0.02
N PRO A 73 1.02 -5.32 0.97
CA PRO A 73 1.98 -4.24 0.71
C PRO A 73 3.20 -4.78 -0.04
N THR A 74 3.46 -4.22 -1.22
CA THR A 74 4.59 -4.57 -2.09
C THR A 74 5.44 -3.33 -2.30
N VAL A 75 6.71 -3.37 -1.88
CA VAL A 75 7.65 -2.28 -2.19
C VAL A 75 8.34 -2.61 -3.50
N ILE A 76 8.32 -1.66 -4.41
CA ILE A 76 8.91 -1.73 -5.73
C ILE A 76 10.16 -0.86 -5.71
N ILE A 77 11.25 -1.40 -6.26
CA ILE A 77 12.52 -0.71 -6.41
C ILE A 77 12.82 -0.65 -7.90
N THR A 78 12.88 0.55 -8.47
CA THR A 78 13.16 0.77 -9.90
C THR A 78 14.58 1.24 -10.16
N GLY A 79 15.31 1.71 -9.14
CA GLY A 79 16.68 2.18 -9.26
C GLY A 79 17.72 1.07 -9.14
N LEU A 80 18.75 1.11 -10.01
CA LEU A 80 19.79 0.09 -10.10
C LEU A 80 20.70 0.05 -8.85
N GLU A 81 20.95 1.21 -8.25
CA GLU A 81 21.83 1.33 -7.10
C GLU A 81 21.13 0.85 -5.82
N GLU A 82 19.86 1.21 -5.66
CA GLU A 82 18.98 0.77 -4.59
C GLU A 82 18.72 -0.74 -4.67
N MET A 83 18.54 -1.26 -5.89
CA MET A 83 18.44 -2.70 -6.11
C MET A 83 19.73 -3.42 -5.72
N ARG A 84 20.91 -2.89 -6.11
CA ARG A 84 22.20 -3.46 -5.70
C ARG A 84 22.39 -3.43 -4.20
N GLU A 85 22.09 -2.31 -3.54
CA GLU A 85 22.21 -2.19 -2.09
C GLU A 85 21.28 -3.16 -1.37
N ALA A 86 20.03 -3.27 -1.85
CA ALA A 86 19.08 -4.26 -1.35
C ALA A 86 19.66 -5.67 -1.49
N LEU A 87 20.06 -6.07 -2.70
CA LEU A 87 20.62 -7.39 -3.02
C LEU A 87 21.81 -7.75 -2.12
N LEU A 88 22.72 -6.81 -1.89
CA LEU A 88 23.90 -7.00 -1.05
C LEU A 88 23.56 -7.10 0.45
N LYS A 89 22.57 -6.33 0.94
CA LYS A 89 22.17 -6.36 2.35
C LYS A 89 21.31 -7.58 2.74
N LYS A 90 20.56 -8.18 1.81
CA LYS A 90 19.68 -9.32 2.09
C LYS A 90 19.76 -10.38 0.99
N GLY A 91 20.73 -11.29 1.05
CA GLY A 91 20.95 -12.37 0.06
C GLY A 91 19.81 -13.39 -0.17
N SER A 92 18.58 -13.12 0.25
CA SER A 92 17.38 -13.92 -0.03
C SER A 92 16.14 -13.02 -0.01
N PHE A 93 15.73 -12.53 -1.17
CA PHE A 93 14.57 -11.66 -1.35
C PHE A 93 13.26 -12.44 -1.41
N THR A 94 12.91 -13.06 -0.28
CA THR A 94 11.54 -13.51 0.00
C THR A 94 11.19 -13.02 1.39
N ILE A 95 10.92 -11.72 1.50
CA ILE A 95 10.29 -11.17 2.69
C ILE A 95 8.85 -11.69 2.66
N LYS A 96 8.44 -12.47 3.66
CA LYS A 96 7.08 -13.00 3.81
C LYS A 96 6.04 -11.93 3.45
N GLY A 97 5.37 -12.06 2.30
CA GLY A 97 4.35 -11.11 1.82
C GLY A 97 4.81 -10.04 0.83
N PHE A 98 6.04 -10.10 0.33
CA PHE A 98 6.65 -9.12 -0.57
C PHE A 98 6.98 -9.76 -1.91
N SER A 99 6.14 -9.52 -2.93
CA SER A 99 6.42 -9.96 -4.30
C SER A 99 7.11 -8.82 -5.03
N MET A 100 8.44 -8.85 -5.07
CA MET A 100 9.22 -7.97 -5.93
C MET A 100 9.05 -8.48 -7.36
N ILE A 101 8.34 -7.74 -8.21
CA ILE A 101 8.41 -7.95 -9.66
C ILE A 101 9.62 -7.15 -10.12
N LEU A 102 10.63 -7.88 -10.59
CA LEU A 102 11.82 -7.37 -11.23
C LEU A 102 11.49 -6.90 -12.65
#